data_AF-F8PIT5-F1
#
_entry.id   AF-F8PIT5-F1
#
_cell.length_a   1.000
_cell.length_b   1.000
_cell.length_c   1.000
_cell.angle_alpha   90.00
_cell.angle_beta   90.00
_cell.angle_gamma   90.00
#
_symmetry.space_group_name_H-M   'P 1'
#
loop_
_entity.id
_entity.type
_entity.pdbx_description
1 polymer ?
#
loop_
_entity_poly.entity_id
_entity_poly.type
_entity_poly.pdbx_seq_one_letter_code
_entity_poly.pdbx_strand_id
1 'polypeptide(L)'
;MSLQQDMNALLHTMHTQNAMLTLQLAELQNNPPAATPSVEKKFNKKVEVVADPGAFEGDRIWVKANWDAFADDFEVATAVRSRLKGSVAGRYAQVRLQECYTAGVWPTWEDLKKEIGKYFKVQAERDWARQQIRSFKQRNMRMDDYVTRFVALSIQGGLGNEHAVELLERNVNSRIAEQIYLQDTRNENLCNNQELVTLAHTGTHYKGSGRWGVGTPWAAVS
;
A
#
# COMPACT_ATOMS: atom_id res chain seq x y z
N MET A 1 -18.19 -0.59 -36.10
CA MET A 1 -19.43 -0.99 -35.40
C MET A 1 -19.33 -2.37 -34.71
N SER A 2 -18.39 -3.25 -35.08
CA SER A 2 -18.27 -4.63 -34.52
C SER A 2 -17.74 -4.72 -33.07
N LEU A 3 -16.71 -3.95 -32.71
CA LEU A 3 -16.01 -4.08 -31.41
C LEU A 3 -16.88 -3.75 -30.19
N GLN A 4 -17.84 -2.84 -30.33
CA GLN A 4 -18.72 -2.43 -29.24
C GLN A 4 -19.87 -3.43 -29.02
N GLN A 5 -20.27 -4.16 -30.07
CA GLN A 5 -21.23 -5.26 -29.94
C GLN A 5 -20.60 -6.46 -29.20
N ASP A 6 -19.31 -6.73 -29.43
CA ASP A 6 -18.59 -7.81 -28.74
C ASP A 6 -18.40 -7.54 -27.24
N MET A 7 -18.07 -6.29 -26.85
CA MET A 7 -17.97 -5.95 -25.42
C MET A 7 -19.31 -6.04 -24.70
N ASN A 8 -20.40 -5.62 -25.36
CA ASN A 8 -21.73 -5.69 -24.78
C ASN A 8 -22.19 -7.16 -24.65
N ALA A 9 -21.87 -8.01 -25.63
CA ALA A 9 -22.16 -9.45 -25.57
C ALA A 9 -21.37 -10.14 -24.44
N LEU A 10 -20.10 -9.78 -24.25
CA LEU A 10 -19.28 -10.29 -23.14
C LEU A 10 -19.86 -9.87 -21.78
N LEU A 11 -20.22 -8.59 -21.64
CA LEU A 11 -20.79 -8.06 -20.41
C LEU A 11 -22.12 -8.74 -20.06
N HIS A 12 -23.00 -8.95 -21.05
CA HIS A 12 -24.23 -9.71 -20.85
C HIS A 12 -23.95 -11.16 -20.43
N THR A 13 -22.99 -11.83 -21.07
CA THR A 13 -22.62 -13.21 -20.72
C THR A 13 -22.13 -13.31 -19.27
N MET A 14 -21.31 -12.35 -18.82
CA MET A 14 -20.83 -12.29 -17.45
C MET A 14 -21.97 -12.02 -16.45
N HIS A 15 -22.94 -11.17 -16.79
CA HIS A 15 -24.13 -10.96 -15.96
C HIS A 15 -24.98 -12.22 -15.82
N THR A 16 -25.16 -12.97 -16.91
CA THR A 16 -25.89 -14.25 -16.90
C THR A 16 -25.19 -15.28 -16.02
N GLN A 17 -23.86 -15.38 -16.10
CA GLN A 17 -23.08 -16.29 -15.24
C GLN A 17 -23.19 -15.93 -13.76
N ASN A 18 -23.08 -14.64 -13.42
CA ASN A 18 -23.25 -14.19 -12.03
C ASN A 18 -24.67 -14.47 -11.49
N ALA A 19 -25.70 -14.31 -12.32
CA ALA A 19 -27.07 -14.64 -11.93
C ALA A 19 -27.24 -16.15 -11.68
N MET A 20 -26.65 -17.00 -12.52
CA MET A 20 -26.68 -18.46 -12.37
C MET A 20 -25.95 -18.91 -11.10
N LEU A 21 -24.76 -18.36 -10.82
CA LEU A 21 -24.02 -18.64 -9.58
C LEU A 21 -24.79 -18.19 -8.34
N THR A 22 -25.51 -17.07 -8.43
CA THR A 22 -26.36 -16.57 -7.34
C THR A 22 -27.54 -17.51 -7.08
N LEU A 23 -28.14 -18.06 -8.13
CA LEU A 23 -29.21 -19.06 -8.00
C LEU A 23 -28.71 -20.36 -7.35
N GLN A 24 -27.55 -20.87 -7.80
CA GLN A 24 -26.93 -22.06 -7.21
C GLN A 24 -26.58 -21.85 -5.73
N LEU A 25 -26.12 -20.65 -5.36
CA LEU A 25 -25.84 -20.30 -3.96
C LEU A 25 -27.11 -20.26 -3.11
N ALA A 26 -28.21 -19.74 -3.67
CA ALA A 26 -29.52 -19.72 -3.00
C ALA A 26 -30.12 -21.14 -2.84
N GLU A 27 -29.94 -22.01 -3.83
CA GLU A 27 -30.36 -23.42 -3.76
C GLU A 27 -29.59 -24.19 -2.67
N LEU A 28 -28.29 -23.95 -2.54
CA LEU A 28 -27.47 -24.52 -1.46
C LEU A 28 -27.84 -23.96 -0.07
N GLN A 29 -28.40 -22.74 0.00
CA GLN A 29 -28.91 -22.16 1.24
C GLN A 29 -30.30 -22.69 1.63
N ASN A 30 -31.13 -23.07 0.64
CA ASN A 30 -32.50 -23.56 0.85
C ASN A 30 -32.60 -25.06 1.14
N ASN A 31 -31.57 -25.85 0.81
CA ASN A 31 -31.45 -27.26 1.16
C ASN A 31 -30.30 -27.48 2.15
N PRO A 32 -30.49 -27.27 3.45
CA PRO A 32 -29.47 -27.62 4.44
C PRO A 32 -29.26 -29.15 4.42
N PRO A 33 -28.01 -29.65 4.38
CA PRO A 33 -27.76 -31.06 4.67
C PRO A 33 -28.30 -31.36 6.07
N ALA A 34 -29.01 -32.49 6.20
CA ALA A 34 -29.61 -32.93 7.45
C ALA A 34 -28.62 -32.82 8.62
N ALA A 35 -28.95 -31.92 9.56
CA ALA A 35 -28.35 -31.76 10.89
C ALA A 35 -26.84 -32.02 11.00
N THR A 36 -26.01 -31.16 10.40
CA THR A 36 -24.70 -30.87 11.01
C THR A 36 -24.91 -29.92 12.18
N PRO A 37 -24.39 -30.22 13.39
CA PRO A 37 -24.62 -29.38 14.55
C PRO A 37 -23.96 -28.02 14.31
N SER A 38 -24.78 -26.99 14.15
CA SER A 38 -24.36 -25.59 14.26
C SER A 38 -23.95 -25.33 15.71
N VAL A 39 -22.77 -25.83 16.07
CA VAL A 39 -22.08 -25.39 17.26
C VAL A 39 -21.24 -24.22 16.79
N GLU A 40 -21.75 -23.01 16.97
CA GLU A 40 -20.89 -21.86 17.24
C GLU A 40 -20.04 -22.24 18.46
N LYS A 41 -18.96 -22.99 18.22
CA LYS A 41 -18.02 -23.39 19.26
C LYS A 41 -17.31 -22.10 19.62
N LYS A 42 -17.84 -21.40 20.61
CA LYS A 42 -17.24 -20.20 21.18
C LYS A 42 -15.89 -20.65 21.73
N PHE A 43 -14.82 -20.47 20.96
CA PHE A 43 -13.47 -20.85 21.34
C PHE A 43 -13.02 -19.92 22.49
N ASN A 44 -13.37 -20.31 23.71
CA ASN A 44 -12.98 -19.65 24.96
C ASN A 44 -11.49 -19.91 25.31
N LYS A 45 -10.73 -20.58 24.43
CA LYS A 45 -9.28 -20.77 24.58
C LYS A 45 -8.59 -19.44 24.23
N LYS A 46 -7.66 -18.98 25.09
CA LYS A 46 -6.92 -17.71 24.94
C LYS A 46 -6.04 -17.74 23.68
N VAL A 47 -6.64 -17.41 22.54
CA VAL A 47 -5.94 -17.10 21.29
C VAL A 47 -6.03 -15.59 21.10
N GLU A 48 -4.93 -14.88 21.33
CA GLU A 48 -4.78 -13.49 20.93
C GLU A 48 -4.17 -13.47 19.53
N VAL A 49 -5.01 -13.18 18.55
CA VAL A 49 -4.58 -12.83 17.19
C VAL A 49 -4.66 -11.32 17.10
N VAL A 50 -3.56 -10.69 16.70
CA VAL A 50 -3.52 -9.24 16.46
C VAL A 50 -4.58 -8.93 15.40
N ALA A 51 -5.51 -8.02 15.75
CA ALA A 51 -6.71 -7.74 14.96
C ALA A 51 -6.39 -7.14 13.58
N ASP A 52 -5.19 -6.60 13.40
CA ASP A 52 -4.69 -6.08 12.15
C ASP A 52 -3.30 -6.67 11.83
N PRO A 53 -3.20 -7.53 10.82
CA PRO A 53 -1.96 -7.93 10.15
C PRO A 53 -0.91 -6.83 9.98
N GLY A 54 -1.36 -5.61 9.67
CA GLY A 54 -0.51 -4.48 9.35
C GLY A 54 0.07 -3.74 10.56
N ALA A 55 -0.20 -4.12 11.80
CA ALA A 55 0.24 -3.36 12.97
C ALA A 55 1.55 -3.83 13.62
N PHE A 56 2.23 -4.87 13.11
CA PHE A 56 3.32 -5.51 13.85
C PHE A 56 4.65 -5.78 13.12
N GLU A 57 5.71 -5.83 13.92
CA GLU A 57 7.14 -5.86 13.60
C GLU A 57 7.66 -7.30 13.38
N GLY A 58 7.72 -7.75 12.12
CA GLY A 58 8.52 -8.91 11.70
C GLY A 58 7.97 -10.34 11.94
N ASP A 59 8.80 -11.33 11.55
CA ASP A 59 8.63 -12.75 11.15
C ASP A 59 7.77 -13.74 11.97
N ARG A 60 6.89 -13.29 12.86
CA ARG A 60 6.00 -14.17 13.62
C ARG A 60 4.58 -14.07 13.10
N ILE A 61 4.09 -15.12 12.43
CA ILE A 61 2.66 -15.23 12.11
C ILE A 61 1.86 -15.21 13.42
N TRP A 62 0.86 -14.31 13.44
CA TRP A 62 0.29 -13.62 14.59
C TRP A 62 -0.69 -14.45 15.42
N VAL A 63 -0.21 -15.50 16.09
CA VAL A 63 -1.05 -16.31 16.97
C VAL A 63 -0.34 -16.47 18.31
N LYS A 64 -0.73 -15.66 19.30
CA LYS A 64 -0.38 -15.92 20.70
C LYS A 64 -1.43 -16.84 21.27
N ALA A 65 -1.17 -18.14 21.18
CA ALA A 65 -2.04 -19.17 21.72
C ALA A 65 -1.28 -20.05 22.70
N ASN A 66 -2.01 -20.61 23.67
CA ASN A 66 -1.53 -21.78 24.39
C ASN A 66 -1.63 -22.98 23.44
N TRP A 67 -0.55 -23.30 22.74
CA TRP A 67 -0.54 -24.36 21.73
C TRP A 67 -0.90 -25.73 22.31
N ASP A 68 -0.50 -25.98 23.57
CA ASP A 68 -0.84 -27.19 24.31
C ASP A 68 -2.33 -27.30 24.67
N ALA A 69 -3.11 -26.22 24.46
CA ALA A 69 -4.55 -26.24 24.69
C ALA A 69 -5.34 -26.78 23.49
N PHE A 70 -4.73 -26.97 22.32
CA PHE A 70 -5.43 -27.53 21.15
C PHE A 70 -5.26 -29.04 21.10
N ALA A 71 -6.36 -29.74 20.83
CA ALA A 71 -6.36 -31.20 20.80
C ALA A 71 -5.83 -31.78 19.48
N ASP A 72 -5.99 -31.04 18.37
CA ASP A 72 -5.67 -31.50 17.02
C ASP A 72 -5.46 -30.33 16.04
N ASP A 73 -5.03 -30.66 14.82
CA ASP A 73 -4.83 -29.71 13.71
C ASP A 73 -6.14 -29.03 13.28
N PHE A 74 -7.29 -29.68 13.47
CA PHE A 74 -8.61 -29.09 13.21
C PHE A 74 -8.86 -27.88 14.11
N GLU A 75 -8.67 -28.04 15.43
CA GLU A 75 -8.87 -26.96 16.39
C GLU A 75 -7.90 -25.80 16.13
N VAL A 76 -6.64 -26.10 15.79
CA VAL A 76 -5.64 -25.08 15.42
C VAL A 76 -6.07 -24.32 14.17
N ALA A 77 -6.34 -25.02 13.07
CA ALA A 77 -6.68 -24.39 11.80
C ALA A 77 -7.98 -23.59 11.89
N THR A 78 -8.97 -24.11 12.59
CA THR A 78 -10.25 -23.41 12.81
C THR A 78 -10.07 -22.18 13.68
N ALA A 79 -9.34 -22.29 14.79
CA ALA A 79 -9.09 -21.16 15.68
C ALA A 79 -8.34 -20.03 14.96
N VAL A 80 -7.27 -20.34 14.23
CA VAL A 80 -6.47 -19.34 13.52
C VAL A 80 -7.28 -18.68 12.39
N ARG A 81 -7.96 -19.46 11.56
CA ARG A 81 -8.75 -18.92 10.43
C ARG A 81 -9.97 -18.14 10.88
N SER A 82 -10.60 -18.52 12.00
CA SER A 82 -11.73 -17.74 12.57
C SER A 82 -11.34 -16.32 12.99
N ARG A 83 -10.04 -16.08 13.23
CA ARG A 83 -9.48 -14.79 13.64
C ARG A 83 -8.99 -13.93 12.48
N LEU A 84 -8.87 -14.49 11.28
CA LEU A 84 -8.65 -13.71 10.08
C LEU A 84 -9.95 -12.96 9.75
N LYS A 85 -9.91 -11.63 9.83
CA LYS A 85 -11.05 -10.73 9.62
C LYS A 85 -10.76 -9.71 8.51
N GLY A 86 -11.79 -9.01 8.06
CA GLY A 86 -11.70 -8.06 6.95
C GLY A 86 -12.10 -8.65 5.60
N SER A 87 -12.22 -7.80 4.58
CA SER A 87 -12.74 -8.16 3.26
C SER A 87 -11.91 -9.21 2.53
N VAL A 88 -10.58 -9.14 2.66
CA VAL A 88 -9.65 -10.05 1.97
C VAL A 88 -9.35 -11.28 2.83
N ALA A 89 -8.80 -11.09 4.04
CA ALA A 89 -8.37 -12.19 4.90
C ALA A 89 -9.56 -13.01 5.44
N GLY A 90 -10.70 -12.37 5.73
CA GLY A 90 -11.91 -13.06 6.17
C GLY A 90 -12.53 -13.94 5.07
N ARG A 91 -12.57 -13.45 3.83
CA ARG A 91 -13.10 -14.24 2.69
C ARG A 91 -12.17 -15.39 2.33
N TYR A 92 -10.86 -15.16 2.36
CA TYR A 92 -9.86 -16.23 2.25
C TYR A 92 -10.08 -17.32 3.31
N ALA A 93 -10.22 -16.92 4.57
CA ALA A 93 -10.42 -17.86 5.67
C ALA A 93 -11.70 -18.69 5.51
N GLN A 94 -12.80 -18.05 5.07
CA GLN A 94 -14.07 -18.72 4.80
C GLN A 94 -13.94 -19.78 3.71
N VAL A 95 -13.34 -19.43 2.57
CA VAL A 95 -13.12 -20.37 1.45
C VAL A 95 -12.27 -21.55 1.91
N ARG A 96 -11.15 -21.26 2.58
CA ARG A 96 -10.22 -22.31 2.99
C ARG A 96 -10.78 -23.21 4.09
N LEU A 97 -11.59 -22.69 5.02
CA LEU A 97 -12.32 -23.52 5.99
C LEU A 97 -13.29 -24.45 5.27
N GLN A 98 -14.06 -23.96 4.30
CA GLN A 98 -15.00 -24.78 3.55
C GLN A 98 -14.32 -25.91 2.79
N GLU A 99 -13.16 -25.65 2.17
CA GLU A 99 -12.36 -26.68 1.50
C GLU A 99 -11.91 -27.78 2.49
N CYS A 100 -11.44 -27.42 3.69
CA CYS A 100 -11.02 -28.38 4.71
C CYS A 100 -12.20 -29.23 5.21
N TYR A 101 -13.37 -28.60 5.43
CA TYR A 101 -14.58 -29.33 5.80
C TYR A 101 -15.03 -30.31 4.72
N THR A 102 -14.90 -29.93 3.44
CA THR A 102 -15.30 -30.78 2.31
C THR A 102 -14.31 -31.92 2.09
N ALA A 103 -13.01 -31.66 2.23
CA ALA A 103 -11.97 -32.67 2.06
C ALA A 103 -11.82 -33.61 3.27
N GLY A 104 -12.28 -33.20 4.46
CA GLY A 104 -12.04 -33.92 5.71
C GLY A 104 -10.58 -33.92 6.15
N VAL A 105 -9.74 -33.05 5.57
CA VAL A 105 -8.29 -32.96 5.84
C VAL A 105 -7.98 -31.56 6.36
N TRP A 106 -7.20 -31.51 7.43
CA TRP A 106 -6.81 -30.28 8.11
C TRP A 106 -5.30 -30.07 8.01
N PRO A 107 -4.83 -28.84 7.73
CA PRO A 107 -3.41 -28.56 7.62
C PRO A 107 -2.74 -28.61 8.99
N THR A 108 -1.51 -29.09 9.03
CA THR A 108 -0.64 -28.93 10.19
C THR A 108 -0.40 -27.44 10.47
N TRP A 109 0.01 -27.12 11.70
CA TRP A 109 0.37 -25.74 12.04
C TRP A 109 1.44 -25.14 11.10
N GLU A 110 2.48 -25.89 10.74
CA GLU A 110 3.55 -25.39 9.87
C GLU A 110 3.07 -25.15 8.43
N ASP A 111 2.21 -26.03 7.90
CA ASP A 111 1.62 -25.84 6.57
C ASP A 111 0.68 -24.63 6.54
N LEU A 112 -0.15 -24.49 7.58
CA LEU A 112 -1.05 -23.35 7.72
C LEU A 112 -0.27 -22.03 7.82
N LYS A 113 0.82 -22.02 8.60
CA LYS A 113 1.71 -20.88 8.74
C LYS A 113 2.34 -20.52 7.40
N LYS A 114 2.88 -21.49 6.68
CA LYS A 114 3.47 -21.28 5.35
C LYS A 114 2.45 -20.74 4.35
N GLU A 115 1.23 -21.28 4.37
CA GLU A 115 0.14 -20.86 3.49
C GLU A 115 -0.28 -19.41 3.76
N ILE A 116 -0.56 -19.05 5.01
CA ILE A 116 -0.95 -17.68 5.38
C ILE A 116 0.20 -16.72 5.09
N GLY A 117 1.44 -17.09 5.42
CA GLY A 117 2.62 -16.29 5.13
C GLY A 117 2.78 -15.99 3.64
N LYS A 118 2.52 -16.98 2.77
CA LYS A 118 2.60 -16.80 1.31
C LYS A 118 1.70 -15.68 0.81
N TYR A 119 0.47 -15.55 1.33
CA TYR A 119 -0.51 -14.59 0.82
C TYR A 119 -0.45 -13.24 1.53
N PHE A 120 -0.16 -13.23 2.83
CA PHE A 120 -0.35 -12.03 3.65
C PHE A 120 0.94 -11.36 4.11
N LYS A 121 2.10 -12.05 4.08
CA LYS A 121 3.35 -11.51 4.65
C LYS A 121 3.82 -10.24 3.97
N VAL A 122 3.99 -10.28 2.65
CA VAL A 122 4.50 -9.13 1.87
C VAL A 122 3.58 -7.91 2.00
N GLN A 123 2.27 -8.14 2.02
CA GLN A 123 1.29 -7.05 2.15
C GLN A 123 1.29 -6.46 3.56
N ALA A 124 1.34 -7.31 4.58
CA ALA A 124 1.37 -6.89 5.97
C ALA A 124 2.65 -6.12 6.33
N GLU A 125 3.81 -6.54 5.82
CA GLU A 125 5.07 -5.82 6.00
C GLU A 125 5.02 -4.42 5.37
N ARG A 126 4.38 -4.30 4.20
CA ARG A 126 4.15 -3.00 3.54
C ARG A 126 3.22 -2.12 4.35
N ASP A 127 2.11 -2.66 4.81
CA ASP A 127 1.11 -1.91 5.56
C ASP A 127 1.63 -1.49 6.94
N TRP A 128 2.43 -2.33 7.58
CA TRP A 128 3.18 -1.98 8.79
C TRP A 128 4.16 -0.85 8.56
N ALA A 129 4.99 -0.93 7.53
CA ALA A 129 5.94 0.13 7.23
C ALA A 129 5.22 1.46 6.93
N ARG A 130 4.07 1.42 6.23
CA ARG A 130 3.19 2.58 6.00
C ARG A 130 2.60 3.12 7.30
N GLN A 131 2.25 2.27 8.26
CA GLN A 131 1.73 2.71 9.55
C GLN A 131 2.83 3.34 10.41
N GLN A 132 4.02 2.73 10.44
CA GLN A 132 5.17 3.26 11.18
C GLN A 132 5.58 4.62 10.64
N ILE A 133 5.71 4.78 9.32
CA ILE A 133 6.16 6.05 8.73
C ILE A 133 5.16 7.20 8.97
N ARG A 134 3.86 6.90 9.11
CA ARG A 134 2.83 7.93 9.42
C ARG A 134 3.03 8.56 10.80
N SER A 135 3.58 7.83 11.77
CA SER A 135 3.83 8.30 13.14
C SER A 135 5.31 8.61 13.42
N PHE A 136 6.21 8.28 12.48
CA PHE A 136 7.65 8.44 12.63
C PHE A 136 8.09 9.91 12.55
N LYS A 137 8.23 10.57 13.70
CA LYS A 137 8.71 11.96 13.82
C LYS A 137 10.22 12.02 14.07
N GLN A 138 10.92 12.97 13.45
CA GLN A 138 12.36 13.18 13.66
C GLN A 138 12.71 13.53 15.11
N ARG A 139 11.91 14.40 15.75
CA ARG A 139 12.14 14.89 17.12
C ARG A 139 13.58 15.43 17.30
N ASN A 140 14.32 14.90 18.27
CA ASN A 140 15.71 15.26 18.58
C ASN A 140 16.72 14.25 18.00
N MET A 141 16.28 13.38 17.08
CA MET A 141 17.16 12.39 16.45
C MET A 141 18.11 13.07 15.47
N ARG A 142 19.32 12.54 15.33
CA ARG A 142 20.29 13.03 14.34
C ARG A 142 19.72 12.82 12.93
N MET A 143 20.04 13.75 12.02
CA MET A 143 19.44 13.80 10.68
C MET A 143 19.78 12.56 9.85
N ASP A 144 21.02 12.08 9.93
CA ASP A 144 21.50 10.85 9.29
C ASP A 144 20.75 9.61 9.79
N ASP A 145 20.57 9.47 11.10
CA ASP A 145 19.81 8.36 11.70
C ASP A 145 18.33 8.42 11.29
N TYR A 146 17.75 9.62 11.21
CA TYR A 146 16.38 9.84 10.74
C TYR A 146 16.20 9.46 9.28
N VAL A 147 17.02 10.00 8.39
CA VAL A 147 16.95 9.75 6.95
C VAL A 147 17.14 8.27 6.65
N THR A 148 18.12 7.62 7.30
CA THR A 148 18.37 6.18 7.12
C THR A 148 17.14 5.34 7.46
N ARG A 149 16.49 5.61 8.60
CA ARG A 149 15.28 4.87 9.03
C ARG A 149 14.06 5.22 8.17
N PHE A 150 13.90 6.48 7.79
CA PHE A 150 12.80 6.94 6.95
C PHE A 150 12.84 6.29 5.56
N VAL A 151 14.03 6.26 4.94
CA VAL A 151 14.22 5.64 3.61
C VAL A 151 13.97 4.13 3.68
N ALA A 152 14.46 3.45 4.72
CA ALA A 152 14.20 2.03 4.92
C ALA A 152 12.69 1.73 5.02
N LEU A 153 11.95 2.49 5.83
CA LEU A 153 10.48 2.36 5.95
C LEU A 153 9.76 2.70 4.63
N SER A 154 10.26 3.68 3.87
CA SER A 154 9.66 4.07 2.58
C SER A 154 9.79 2.95 1.55
N ILE A 155 10.97 2.33 1.45
CA ILE A 155 11.24 1.19 0.57
C ILE A 155 10.39 -0.01 0.99
N GLN A 156 10.39 -0.33 2.29
CA GLN A 156 9.62 -1.45 2.82
C GLN A 156 8.10 -1.27 2.63
N GLY A 157 7.60 -0.04 2.79
CA GLY A 157 6.20 0.31 2.57
C GLY A 157 5.80 0.42 1.09
N GLY A 158 6.77 0.36 0.17
CA GLY A 158 6.55 0.59 -1.26
C GLY A 158 5.92 1.95 -1.53
N LEU A 159 6.42 3.01 -0.88
CA LEU A 159 5.94 4.37 -1.08
C LEU A 159 6.46 4.93 -2.41
N GLY A 160 5.59 5.62 -3.15
CA GLY A 160 6.00 6.48 -4.26
C GLY A 160 6.73 7.72 -3.74
N ASN A 161 7.56 8.34 -4.59
CA ASN A 161 8.40 9.47 -4.22
C ASN A 161 7.58 10.65 -3.70
N GLU A 162 6.45 10.96 -4.34
CA GLU A 162 5.58 12.08 -3.96
C GLU A 162 5.06 11.90 -2.53
N HIS A 163 4.57 10.70 -2.21
CA HIS A 163 4.03 10.41 -0.89
C HIS A 163 5.14 10.31 0.17
N ALA A 164 6.33 9.82 -0.22
CA ALA A 164 7.49 9.83 0.66
C ALA A 164 7.93 11.26 1.00
N VAL A 165 7.94 12.18 0.03
CA VAL A 165 8.27 13.60 0.27
C VAL A 165 7.22 14.25 1.18
N GLU A 166 5.93 14.07 0.91
CA GLU A 166 4.84 14.59 1.76
C GLU A 166 5.00 14.13 3.23
N LEU A 167 5.26 12.85 3.45
CA LEU A 167 5.47 12.29 4.79
C LEU A 167 6.77 12.79 5.43
N LEU A 168 7.83 12.99 4.63
CA LEU A 168 9.10 13.53 5.10
C LEU A 168 8.91 14.95 5.62
N GLU A 169 8.30 15.83 4.82
CA GLU A 169 8.02 17.23 5.17
C GLU A 169 7.18 17.33 6.45
N ARG A 170 6.17 16.46 6.59
CA ARG A 170 5.30 16.45 7.77
C ARG A 170 5.98 15.95 9.05
N ASN A 171 7.05 15.18 8.92
CA ASN A 171 7.66 14.45 10.02
C ASN A 171 9.05 14.95 10.43
N VAL A 172 9.73 15.69 9.55
CA VAL A 172 10.97 16.43 9.84
C VAL A 172 10.68 17.53 10.88
N ASN A 173 11.68 17.82 11.70
CA ASN A 173 11.60 18.89 12.69
C ASN A 173 11.41 20.24 11.98
N SER A 174 10.42 21.04 12.39
CA SER A 174 10.09 22.31 11.72
C SER A 174 11.28 23.26 11.61
N ARG A 175 12.16 23.29 12.62
CA ARG A 175 13.39 24.12 12.58
C ARG A 175 14.37 23.69 11.50
N ILE A 176 14.42 22.39 11.19
CA ILE A 176 15.28 21.84 10.14
C ILE A 176 14.64 22.09 8.78
N ALA A 177 13.33 21.91 8.66
CA ALA A 177 12.59 22.26 7.44
C ALA A 177 12.77 23.75 7.09
N GLU A 178 12.67 24.64 8.07
CA GLU A 178 12.94 26.08 7.91
C GLU A 178 14.38 26.35 7.48
N GLN A 179 15.37 25.66 8.06
CA GLN A 179 16.77 25.81 7.65
C GLN A 179 17.01 25.35 6.21
N ILE A 180 16.38 24.25 5.78
CA ILE A 180 16.45 23.75 4.40
C ILE A 180 15.86 24.80 3.46
N TYR A 181 14.67 25.32 3.75
CA TYR A 181 14.03 26.36 2.96
C TYR A 181 14.91 27.61 2.83
N LEU A 182 15.46 28.11 3.95
CA LEU A 182 16.33 29.29 3.96
C LEU A 182 17.66 29.05 3.22
N GLN A 183 18.21 27.83 3.27
CA GLN A 183 19.41 27.48 2.51
C GLN A 183 19.13 27.41 1.02
N ASP A 184 17.99 26.84 0.62
CA ASP A 184 17.60 26.73 -0.78
C ASP A 184 17.39 28.12 -1.41
N THR A 185 16.65 29.01 -0.73
CA THR A 185 16.49 30.40 -1.17
C THR A 185 17.84 31.12 -1.28
N ARG A 186 18.77 30.88 -0.35
CA ARG A 186 20.13 31.47 -0.43
C ARG A 186 20.92 30.92 -1.62
N ASN A 187 20.81 29.63 -1.91
CA ASN A 187 21.47 29.00 -3.06
C ASN A 187 20.92 29.52 -4.39
N GLU A 188 19.60 29.68 -4.53
CA GLU A 188 18.98 30.28 -5.71
C GLU A 188 19.48 31.71 -5.93
N ASN A 189 19.51 32.53 -4.87
CA ASN A 189 20.03 33.89 -4.95
C ASN A 189 21.52 33.94 -5.33
N LEU A 190 22.33 32.99 -4.84
CA LEU A 190 23.74 32.88 -5.22
C LEU A 190 23.89 32.45 -6.69
N CYS A 191 23.07 31.52 -7.16
CA CYS A 191 23.05 31.09 -8.56
C CYS A 191 22.68 32.26 -9.50
N ASN A 192 21.60 32.98 -9.17
CA ASN A 192 21.15 34.13 -9.93
C ASN A 192 22.19 35.26 -9.94
N ASN A 193 22.85 35.52 -8.80
CA ASN A 193 23.93 36.50 -8.74
C ASN A 193 25.15 36.06 -9.55
N GLN A 194 25.52 34.78 -9.53
CA GLN A 194 26.61 34.27 -10.34
C GLN A 194 26.30 34.39 -11.84
N GLU A 195 25.06 34.13 -12.25
CA GLU A 195 24.59 34.31 -13.63
C GLU A 195 24.64 35.78 -14.06
N LEU A 196 24.15 36.70 -13.23
CA LEU A 196 24.25 38.15 -13.45
C LEU A 196 25.70 38.64 -13.54
N VAL A 197 26.58 38.13 -12.67
CA VAL A 197 28.01 38.42 -12.71
C VAL A 197 28.62 37.89 -14.02
N THR A 198 28.29 36.67 -14.45
CA THR A 198 28.78 36.15 -15.73
C THR A 198 28.26 36.93 -16.94
N LEU A 199 27.02 37.40 -16.93
CA LEU A 199 26.46 38.27 -17.97
C LEU A 199 27.16 39.64 -18.00
N ALA A 200 27.48 40.21 -16.83
CA ALA A 200 28.23 41.47 -16.74
C ALA A 200 29.69 41.33 -17.24
N HIS A 201 30.33 40.18 -17.01
CA HIS A 201 31.69 39.89 -17.49
C HIS A 201 31.75 39.52 -18.98
N THR A 202 30.66 39.01 -19.57
CA THR A 202 30.59 38.60 -20.98
C THR A 202 29.96 39.64 -21.91
N GLY A 203 29.38 40.73 -21.38
CA GLY A 203 28.55 41.65 -22.14
C GLY A 203 28.78 43.14 -21.87
N THR A 204 30.02 43.63 -21.96
CA THR A 204 30.25 45.06 -22.29
C THR A 204 29.93 45.30 -23.76
N HIS A 205 28.64 45.44 -24.10
CA HIS A 205 28.19 46.26 -25.24
C HIS A 205 26.67 46.47 -25.23
N TYR A 206 26.14 47.22 -24.26
CA TYR A 206 24.87 47.92 -24.46
C TYR A 206 25.17 49.20 -25.26
N LYS A 207 25.16 49.09 -26.60
CA LYS A 207 25.26 50.26 -27.49
C LYS A 207 23.87 50.84 -27.68
N GLY A 208 23.55 51.86 -26.89
CA GLY A 208 22.41 52.72 -27.18
C GLY A 208 22.60 53.39 -28.54
N SER A 209 21.62 53.23 -29.43
CA SER A 209 21.45 54.12 -30.58
C SER A 209 19.96 54.42 -30.73
N GLY A 210 19.54 55.54 -30.15
CA GLY A 210 18.32 56.20 -30.60
C GLY A 210 18.57 56.85 -31.97
N ARG A 211 17.72 56.56 -32.94
CA ARG A 211 17.38 57.48 -34.04
C ARG A 211 16.05 57.05 -34.65
N TRP A 212 15.07 57.94 -34.58
CA TRP A 212 13.79 57.87 -35.28
C TRP A 212 14.00 57.91 -36.80
N GLY A 213 13.23 57.13 -37.55
CA GLY A 213 13.15 57.17 -39.01
C GLY A 213 12.17 56.14 -39.57
N VAL A 214 11.01 56.61 -40.01
CA VAL A 214 9.89 55.88 -40.62
C VAL A 214 10.26 55.37 -42.02
N GLY A 215 9.80 54.17 -42.40
CA GLY A 215 9.68 53.75 -43.80
C GLY A 215 9.82 52.24 -44.07
N THR A 216 8.70 51.51 -44.12
CA THR A 216 8.52 50.36 -45.05
C THR A 216 8.29 50.90 -46.48
N PRO A 217 8.45 50.14 -47.60
CA PRO A 217 8.22 48.68 -47.74
C PRO A 217 9.07 47.88 -48.77
N TRP A 218 8.89 46.54 -48.72
CA TRP A 218 8.83 45.52 -49.79
C TRP A 218 10.05 45.12 -50.68
N ALA A 219 10.29 43.79 -50.64
CA ALA A 219 10.56 42.82 -51.73
C ALA A 219 11.71 43.05 -52.74
N ALA A 220 12.60 42.06 -52.85
CA ALA A 220 12.85 41.32 -54.11
C ALA A 220 13.74 40.09 -53.90
N VAL A 221 13.26 39.00 -54.49
CA VAL A 221 13.89 37.72 -54.88
C VAL A 221 15.33 37.85 -55.40
N SER A 222 16.20 36.91 -55.00
CA SER A 222 16.94 35.99 -55.88
C SER A 222 17.45 34.79 -55.09
#